data_AF-A0A7C6K1A2-F1
#
_entry.id   AF-A0A7C6K1A2-F1
#
_cell.length_a   1.000
_cell.length_b   1.000
_cell.length_c   1.000
_cell.angle_alpha   90.00
_cell.angle_beta   90.00
_cell.angle_gamma   90.00
#
_symmetry.space_group_name_H-M   'P 1'
#
loop_
_entity.id
_entity.type
_entity.pdbx_description
1 polymer ?
#
loop_
_entity_poly.entity_id
_entity_poly.type
_entity_poly.pdbx_seq_one_letter_code
_entity_poly.pdbx_strand_id
1 'polypeptide(L)'
;MEDENSSFYMPSKKIIEEVGLTNNKENPGEWMKNNVVVFRDPGLNINTQSCALFEKKVFCEWLKNNNYILICLIGGEKQLFTPHITHFFGRLNYNCLYYMDGEGNIKGETWTEQEKPRGDR
;
A
#
# COMPACT_ATOMS: atom_id res chain seq x y z
N MET A 1 -22.54 -17.48 -17.78
CA MET A 1 -22.59 -16.20 -17.04
C MET A 1 -21.54 -16.37 -15.96
N GLU A 2 -20.40 -15.73 -16.14
CA GLU A 2 -19.31 -15.79 -15.15
C GLU A 2 -19.83 -15.17 -13.86
N ASP A 3 -19.69 -15.90 -12.75
CA ASP A 3 -19.84 -15.35 -11.40
C ASP A 3 -18.73 -14.31 -11.22
N GLU A 4 -18.98 -13.07 -11.62
CA GLU A 4 -18.12 -11.93 -11.34
C GLU A 4 -18.23 -11.60 -9.84
N ASN A 5 -17.50 -12.35 -9.02
CA ASN A 5 -17.20 -11.94 -7.65
C ASN A 5 -16.32 -10.69 -7.71
N SER A 6 -16.96 -9.52 -7.75
CA SER A 6 -16.27 -8.24 -7.62
C SER A 6 -15.57 -8.18 -6.26
N SER A 7 -14.25 -8.33 -6.27
CA SER A 7 -13.41 -8.18 -5.08
C SER A 7 -13.00 -6.71 -4.94
N PHE A 8 -13.15 -6.16 -3.74
CA PHE A 8 -12.76 -4.79 -3.42
C PHE A 8 -12.19 -4.72 -2.01
N TYR A 9 -11.34 -3.73 -1.75
CA TYR A 9 -10.78 -3.46 -0.44
C TYR A 9 -11.81 -2.87 0.50
N MET A 10 -11.69 -3.26 1.77
CA MET A 10 -12.48 -2.72 2.88
C MET A 10 -11.56 -2.27 4.00
N PRO A 11 -11.93 -1.23 4.77
CA PRO A 11 -11.21 -0.90 5.98
C PRO A 11 -11.36 -2.05 6.99
N SER A 12 -10.36 -2.20 7.87
CA SER A 12 -10.44 -3.22 8.92
C SER A 12 -11.59 -2.92 9.89
N LYS A 13 -12.15 -3.96 10.52
CA LYS A 13 -13.24 -3.81 11.52
C LYS A 13 -12.89 -2.80 12.61
N LYS A 14 -11.63 -2.82 13.06
CA LYS A 14 -11.11 -1.87 14.06
C LYS A 14 -11.22 -0.42 13.60
N ILE A 15 -10.78 -0.15 12.37
CA ILE A 15 -10.86 1.22 11.82
C ILE A 15 -12.32 1.64 11.64
N ILE A 16 -13.19 0.72 11.18
CA ILE A 16 -14.64 0.99 11.05
C ILE A 16 -15.22 1.45 12.39
N GLU A 17 -14.98 0.69 13.45
CA GLU A 17 -15.52 0.95 14.79
C GLU A 17 -14.92 2.22 15.42
N GLU A 18 -13.59 2.37 15.40
CA GLU A 18 -12.90 3.45 16.11
C GLU A 18 -13.02 4.81 15.38
N VAL A 19 -13.09 4.81 14.04
CA VAL A 19 -13.28 6.05 13.27
C VAL A 19 -14.76 6.44 13.18
N GLY A 20 -15.68 5.48 13.37
CA GLY A 20 -17.12 5.64 13.25
C GLY A 20 -17.59 5.64 11.79
N LEU A 21 -17.11 4.68 11.00
CA LEU A 21 -17.44 4.57 9.58
C LEU A 21 -18.77 3.85 9.35
N THR A 22 -19.54 4.33 8.37
CA THR A 22 -20.72 3.64 7.85
C THR A 22 -20.53 3.30 6.38
N ASN A 23 -20.96 2.11 5.97
CA ASN A 23 -20.84 1.70 4.56
C ASN A 23 -21.88 2.44 3.70
N ASN A 24 -21.48 2.84 2.50
CA ASN A 24 -22.38 3.44 1.53
C ASN A 24 -23.28 2.35 0.92
N LYS A 25 -24.61 2.50 1.04
CA LYS A 25 -25.59 1.53 0.52
C LYS A 25 -25.63 1.47 -1.01
N GLU A 26 -25.26 2.56 -1.67
CA GLU A 26 -25.23 2.65 -3.13
C GLU A 26 -23.91 2.12 -3.70
N ASN A 27 -22.83 2.18 -2.92
CA ASN A 27 -21.52 1.70 -3.33
C ASN A 27 -20.82 0.92 -2.20
N PRO A 28 -20.77 -0.42 -2.26
CA PRO A 28 -20.22 -1.23 -1.18
C PRO A 28 -18.72 -1.02 -0.94
N GLY A 29 -17.98 -0.49 -1.93
CA GLY A 29 -16.57 -0.14 -1.81
C GLY A 29 -16.30 1.19 -1.11
N GLU A 30 -17.34 1.97 -0.78
CA GLU A 30 -17.21 3.26 -0.12
C GLU A 30 -17.65 3.23 1.34
N TRP A 31 -16.89 3.93 2.17
CA TRP A 31 -17.16 4.09 3.59
C TRP A 31 -17.15 5.57 3.95
N MET A 32 -18.14 5.97 4.75
CA MET A 32 -18.48 7.35 5.01
C MET A 32 -18.32 7.71 6.49
N LYS A 33 -18.03 8.98 6.74
CA LYS A 33 -18.11 9.62 8.05
C LYS A 33 -18.83 10.94 7.86
N ASN A 34 -19.91 11.20 8.61
CA ASN A 34 -20.71 12.42 8.50
C ASN A 34 -21.14 12.74 7.05
N ASN A 35 -21.60 11.72 6.30
CA ASN A 35 -22.00 11.81 4.89
C ASN A 35 -20.89 12.21 3.90
N VAL A 36 -19.62 12.11 4.29
CA VAL A 36 -18.46 12.30 3.41
C VAL A 36 -17.75 10.97 3.22
N VAL A 37 -17.40 10.63 1.98
CA VAL A 37 -16.60 9.43 1.68
C VAL A 37 -15.19 9.64 2.23
N VAL A 38 -14.79 8.78 3.16
CA VAL A 38 -13.47 8.81 3.82
C VAL A 38 -12.61 7.61 3.49
N PHE A 39 -13.22 6.53 3.00
CA PHE A 39 -12.50 5.42 2.41
C PHE A 39 -13.21 4.97 1.14
N ARG A 40 -12.44 4.59 0.12
CA ARG A 40 -12.97 3.99 -1.11
C ARG A 40 -11.99 3.05 -1.77
N ASP A 41 -12.54 2.03 -2.42
CA ASP A 41 -11.85 1.32 -3.50
C ASP A 41 -12.38 1.79 -4.86
N PRO A 42 -11.56 2.44 -5.71
CA PRO A 42 -12.00 2.92 -7.01
C PRO A 42 -12.22 1.80 -8.05
N GLY A 43 -11.74 0.57 -7.81
CA GLY A 43 -11.77 -0.53 -8.78
C GLY A 43 -13.17 -0.99 -9.18
N LEU A 44 -14.20 -0.69 -8.38
CA LEU A 44 -15.60 -0.98 -8.72
C LEU A 44 -16.21 0.03 -9.71
N ASN A 45 -15.70 1.25 -9.76
CA ASN A 45 -16.30 2.36 -10.53
C ASN A 45 -15.44 2.76 -11.74
N ILE A 46 -14.15 2.43 -11.71
CA ILE A 46 -13.16 2.83 -12.69
C ILE A 46 -12.45 1.55 -13.12
N ASN A 47 -12.21 1.39 -14.43
CA ASN A 47 -11.34 0.35 -14.95
C ASN A 47 -9.88 0.63 -14.56
N THR A 48 -9.58 0.41 -13.28
CA THR A 48 -8.32 0.68 -12.63
C THR A 48 -8.00 -0.46 -11.67
N GLN A 49 -6.73 -0.58 -11.30
CA GLN A 49 -6.34 -1.54 -10.30
C GLN A 49 -6.99 -1.17 -8.95
N SER A 50 -7.68 -2.13 -8.36
CA SER A 50 -8.26 -2.02 -7.02
C SER A 50 -7.18 -1.57 -6.03
N CYS A 51 -7.50 -0.58 -5.21
CA CYS A 51 -6.62 -0.06 -4.18
C CYS A 51 -7.41 0.58 -3.02
N ALA A 52 -6.86 0.49 -1.80
CA ALA A 52 -7.47 1.06 -0.61
C ALA A 52 -7.09 2.54 -0.48
N LEU A 53 -8.03 3.45 -0.74
CA LEU A 53 -7.82 4.89 -0.54
C LEU A 53 -8.51 5.33 0.75
N PHE A 54 -7.77 6.08 1.58
CA PHE A 54 -8.27 6.67 2.83
C PHE A 54 -8.00 8.18 2.84
N GLU A 55 -8.95 8.98 3.30
CA GLU A 55 -8.74 10.40 3.53
C GLU A 55 -7.62 10.61 4.55
N LYS A 56 -6.59 11.35 4.14
CA LYS A 56 -5.32 11.48 4.88
C LYS A 56 -5.54 12.02 6.28
N LYS A 57 -6.33 13.09 6.45
CA LYS A 57 -6.51 13.73 7.77
C LYS A 57 -7.20 12.79 8.75
N VAL A 58 -8.29 12.14 8.34
CA VAL A 58 -9.03 11.18 9.18
C VAL A 58 -8.13 10.01 9.58
N PHE A 59 -7.35 9.46 8.64
CA PHE A 59 -6.45 8.35 8.94
C PHE A 59 -5.30 8.77 9.87
N CYS A 60 -4.70 9.94 9.64
CA CYS A 60 -3.65 10.51 10.49
C CYS A 60 -4.16 10.78 11.92
N GLU A 61 -5.35 11.37 12.07
CA GLU A 61 -6.01 11.56 13.35
C GLU A 61 -6.24 10.23 14.09
N TRP A 62 -6.71 9.20 13.37
CA TRP A 62 -6.89 7.87 13.96
C TRP A 62 -5.57 7.26 14.45
N LEU A 63 -4.48 7.37 13.68
CA LEU A 63 -3.16 6.92 14.12
C LEU A 63 -2.70 7.66 15.38
N LYS A 64 -2.83 9.00 15.39
CA LYS A 64 -2.41 9.85 16.50
C LYS A 64 -3.19 9.54 17.78
N ASN A 65 -4.52 9.43 17.69
CA ASN A 65 -5.38 9.17 18.84
C ASN A 65 -5.13 7.79 19.49
N ASN A 66 -4.61 6.85 18.72
CA ASN A 66 -4.31 5.49 19.19
C ASN A 66 -2.81 5.25 19.46
N ASN A 67 -1.98 6.30 19.37
CA ASN A 67 -0.52 6.20 19.51
C ASN A 67 0.11 5.17 18.55
N TYR A 68 -0.32 5.21 17.28
CA TYR A 68 0.16 4.34 16.21
C TYR A 68 1.09 5.05 15.24
N ILE A 69 1.92 4.24 14.58
CA ILE A 69 2.80 4.64 13.49
C ILE A 69 2.51 3.70 12.32
N LEU A 70 2.30 4.26 11.12
CA LEU A 70 2.20 3.46 9.90
C LEU A 70 3.62 3.13 9.43
N ILE A 71 3.93 1.85 9.21
CA ILE A 71 5.23 1.40 8.70
C ILE A 71 5.04 0.86 7.27
N CYS A 72 5.93 1.25 6.37
CA CYS A 72 6.01 0.75 5.01
C CYS A 72 7.42 0.21 4.75
N LEU A 73 7.49 -1.08 4.41
CA LEU A 73 8.69 -1.76 3.97
C LEU A 73 8.57 -2.02 2.49
N ILE A 74 9.48 -1.45 1.70
CA ILE A 74 9.53 -1.65 0.26
C ILE A 74 10.87 -2.29 -0.04
N GLY A 75 10.86 -3.56 -0.43
CA GLY A 75 12.02 -4.26 -0.93
C GLY A 75 11.86 -4.56 -2.40
N GLY A 76 12.96 -4.52 -3.13
CA GLY A 76 12.98 -5.07 -4.47
C GLY A 76 14.38 -5.28 -5.00
N GLU A 77 14.41 -5.93 -6.15
CA GLU A 77 15.64 -6.32 -6.81
C GLU A 77 15.56 -5.95 -8.29
N LYS A 78 16.69 -5.48 -8.81
CA LYS A 78 16.87 -5.24 -10.24
C LYS A 78 18.01 -6.10 -10.73
N GLN A 79 17.66 -7.12 -11.50
CA GLN A 79 18.61 -7.95 -12.22
C GLN A 79 18.80 -7.44 -13.65
N LEU A 80 20.04 -7.45 -14.14
CA LEU A 80 20.36 -7.10 -15.52
C LEU A 80 20.39 -8.36 -16.39
N PHE A 81 19.73 -8.29 -17.55
CA PHE A 81 19.73 -9.33 -18.57
C PHE A 81 20.15 -8.72 -19.90
N THR A 82 20.96 -9.45 -20.67
CA THR A 82 21.20 -9.15 -22.09
C THR A 82 21.11 -10.46 -22.89
N PRO A 83 20.83 -10.43 -24.21
CA PRO A 83 20.72 -11.64 -25.02
C PRO A 83 21.98 -12.52 -25.01
N HIS A 84 23.13 -11.96 -24.65
CA HIS A 84 24.43 -12.65 -24.65
C HIS A 84 24.87 -13.16 -23.27
N ILE A 85 24.13 -12.82 -22.20
CA ILE A 85 24.44 -13.25 -20.83
C ILE A 85 23.72 -14.57 -20.55
N THR A 86 24.48 -15.65 -20.36
CA THR A 86 23.95 -16.99 -20.05
C THR A 86 23.99 -17.33 -18.55
N HIS A 87 24.52 -16.43 -17.72
CA HIS A 87 24.82 -16.63 -16.30
C HIS A 87 24.52 -15.36 -15.52
N PHE A 88 24.41 -15.47 -14.19
CA PHE A 88 24.11 -14.32 -13.34
C PHE A 88 25.19 -13.23 -13.49
N PHE A 89 24.79 -12.02 -13.87
CA PHE A 89 25.70 -10.88 -14.09
C PHE A 89 25.77 -9.92 -12.88
N GLY A 90 24.87 -10.07 -11.92
CA GLY A 90 24.74 -9.21 -10.76
C GLY A 90 23.30 -8.75 -10.53
N ARG A 91 23.04 -8.30 -9.31
CA ARG A 91 21.73 -7.82 -8.85
C ARG A 91 21.92 -6.56 -8.00
N LEU A 92 21.08 -5.56 -8.24
CA LEU A 92 20.95 -4.41 -7.35
C LEU A 92 19.74 -4.62 -6.45
N ASN A 93 19.98 -4.83 -5.16
CA ASN A 93 18.95 -4.80 -4.14
C ASN A 93 18.67 -3.35 -3.76
N TYR A 94 17.40 -2.96 -3.77
CA TYR A 94 16.94 -1.66 -3.32
C TYR A 94 15.90 -1.86 -2.23
N ASN A 95 16.15 -1.28 -1.07
CA ASN A 95 15.29 -1.45 0.10
C ASN A 95 15.00 -0.09 0.72
N CYS A 96 13.76 0.08 1.17
CA CYS A 96 13.28 1.28 1.81
C CYS A 96 12.49 0.93 3.06
N LEU A 97 12.72 1.67 4.13
CA LEU A 97 11.91 1.66 5.36
C LEU A 97 11.37 3.07 5.56
N TYR A 98 10.05 3.20 5.49
CA TYR A 98 9.34 4.45 5.75
C TYR A 98 8.36 4.29 6.90
N TYR A 99 8.11 5.38 7.62
CA TYR A 99 7.06 5.45 8.61
C TYR A 99 6.35 6.81 8.61
N MET A 100 5.11 6.83 9.10
CA MET A 100 4.30 8.05 9.28
C MET A 100 3.80 8.17 10.72
N ASP A 101 4.08 9.31 11.35
CA ASP A 101 3.87 9.58 12.78
C ASP A 101 2.46 10.08 13.16
N GLY A 102 1.47 9.89 12.28
CA GLY A 102 0.10 10.36 12.50
C GLY A 102 -0.09 11.88 12.35
N GLU A 103 0.97 12.67 12.14
CA GLU A 103 0.86 14.06 11.71
C GLU A 103 0.95 14.21 10.18
N GLY A 104 1.06 13.08 9.49
CA GLY A 104 1.21 13.03 8.04
C GLY A 104 2.65 13.24 7.56
N ASN A 105 3.62 13.34 8.47
CA ASN A 105 5.04 13.41 8.15
C ASN A 105 5.54 12.00 7.81
N ILE A 106 6.22 11.87 6.66
CA ILE A 106 6.86 10.62 6.26
C ILE A 106 8.35 10.75 6.53
N LYS A 107 8.89 9.80 7.28
CA LYS A 107 10.31 9.70 7.61
C LYS A 107 10.80 8.31 7.26
N GLY A 108 12.09 8.15 7.03
CA GLY A 108 12.63 6.85 6.67
C GLY A 108 14.00 6.92 6.04
N GLU A 109 14.42 5.79 5.52
CA GLU A 109 15.70 5.62 4.83
C GLU A 109 15.57 4.69 3.63
N THR A 110 16.54 4.79 2.74
CA THR A 110 16.69 3.92 1.57
C THR A 110 18.14 3.48 1.51
N TRP A 111 18.36 2.20 1.26
CA TRP A 111 19.68 1.65 1.05
C TRP A 111 19.69 0.73 -0.17
N THR A 112 20.88 0.59 -0.75
CA THR A 112 21.10 -0.28 -1.90
C THR A 112 22.30 -1.17 -1.66
N GLU A 113 22.22 -2.40 -2.14
CA GLU A 113 23.31 -3.37 -2.08
C GLU A 113 23.53 -3.96 -3.47
N GLN A 114 24.79 -4.01 -3.88
CA GLN A 114 25.17 -4.66 -5.13
C GLN A 114 25.64 -6.08 -4.85
N GLU A 115 24.91 -7.06 -5.37
CA GLU A 115 25.37 -8.43 -5.43
C GLU A 115 26.12 -8.64 -6.74
N LYS A 116 27.42 -8.94 -6.60
CA LYS A 116 28.29 -9.25 -7.73
C LYS A 116 28.16 -10.72 -8.11
N PRO A 117 28.43 -11.09 -9.38
CA PRO A 117 28.58 -12.49 -9.74
C PRO A 117 29.66 -13.12 -8.88
N ARG A 118 29.43 -14.36 -8.42
CA ARG A 118 30.48 -15.15 -7.79
C ARG A 118 31.53 -15.38 -8.87
N GLY A 119 32.74 -14.86 -8.67
CA GLY A 119 33.83 -15.04 -9.63
C GLY A 119 34.01 -16.52 -9.94
N ASP A 120 34.22 -16.84 -11.22
CA ASP A 120 34.51 -18.19 -11.68
C ASP A 120 35.68 -18.75 -10.86
N ARG A 121 35.44 -19.88 -10.19
CA ARG A 121 36.51 -20.79 -9.78
C ARG A 121 36.83 -21.70 -10.95
#